data_AF-A0A822UYV6-F1
#
_entry.id   AF-A0A822UYV6-F1
#
_cell.length_a   1.000
_cell.length_b   1.000
_cell.length_c   1.000
_cell.angle_alpha   90.00
_cell.angle_beta   90.00
_cell.angle_gamma   90.00
#
_symmetry.space_group_name_H-M   'P 1'
#
loop_
_entity.id
_entity.type
_entity.pdbx_description
1 polymer ?
#
loop_
_entity_poly.entity_id
_entity_poly.type
_entity_poly.pdbx_seq_one_letter_code
_entity_poly.pdbx_strand_id
1 'polypeptide(L)'
;MARKPTAKQQIRKLLDDLEPTVQKAFFDSIDSLKSNIELNRIVERLEQQDIDGAMRALNIDPAAYRPPQKATEEVFESGGNQAAKKVPKAPEAATTTFRFDIRHPTAEQELRQYSSTLVTRITEDQRQAIRDALADGISQGRAPRQTALNIVGRLSKVTGRREGGIIGLSGPQAGYVENMRQRLLSGDKDELKKVLTMERRDKRFDRTILDAIKTGKKLDQATVDRMTGRYADRLLLLRGETIARTETMTAFNKGQMSSMSQAIAEGRVSASVVVKIWHAFMDERTRFTHRLLNKTRVAFYDKFQTARGRFMAHPGDPEGGVEECACCRCWMEFAIDFLADLD
;
A
#
# COMPACT_ATOMS: atom_id res chain seq x y z
N MET A 1 0.09 14.22 -38.02
CA MET A 1 0.08 12.88 -37.38
C MET A 1 0.49 13.02 -35.93
N ALA A 2 -0.27 12.47 -34.97
CA ALA A 2 0.11 12.53 -33.56
C ALA A 2 1.38 11.69 -33.32
N ARG A 3 2.36 12.26 -32.59
CA ARG A 3 3.64 11.60 -32.29
C ARG A 3 3.37 10.38 -31.39
N LYS A 4 3.92 9.20 -31.73
CA LYS A 4 3.79 8.00 -30.89
C LYS A 4 4.33 8.28 -29.48
N PRO A 5 3.63 7.84 -28.41
CA PRO A 5 4.08 8.07 -27.05
C PRO A 5 5.41 7.37 -26.78
N THR A 6 6.30 8.03 -26.05
CA THR A 6 7.60 7.49 -25.60
C THR A 6 7.40 6.32 -24.63
N ALA A 7 8.40 5.45 -24.46
CA ALA A 7 8.35 4.34 -23.49
C ALA A 7 8.00 4.82 -22.07
N LYS A 8 8.60 5.94 -21.64
CA LYS A 8 8.27 6.60 -20.37
C LYS A 8 6.79 6.98 -20.26
N GLN A 9 6.19 7.53 -21.32
CA GLN A 9 4.77 7.91 -21.33
C GLN A 9 3.86 6.67 -21.31
N GLN A 10 4.23 5.61 -22.04
CA GLN A 10 3.47 4.36 -22.05
C GLN A 10 3.47 3.68 -20.67
N ILE A 11 4.65 3.57 -20.04
CA ILE A 11 4.78 2.97 -18.70
C ILE A 11 4.03 3.78 -17.67
N ARG A 12 4.19 5.11 -17.69
CA ARG A 12 3.46 5.98 -16.77
C ARG A 12 1.95 5.79 -16.91
N LYS A 13 1.43 5.80 -18.14
CA LYS A 13 0.01 5.57 -18.39
C LYS A 13 -0.45 4.21 -17.85
N LEU A 14 0.30 3.14 -18.15
CA LEU A 14 -0.02 1.80 -17.68
C LEU A 14 -0.09 1.73 -16.14
N LEU A 15 0.86 2.34 -15.45
CA LEU A 15 0.88 2.40 -13.98
C LEU A 15 -0.27 3.27 -13.43
N ASP A 16 -0.55 4.41 -14.05
CA ASP A 16 -1.66 5.30 -13.69
C ASP A 16 -3.03 4.60 -13.87
N ASP A 17 -3.15 3.66 -14.82
CA ASP A 17 -4.35 2.85 -15.05
C ASP A 17 -4.46 1.66 -14.04
N LEU A 18 -3.32 1.12 -13.59
CA LEU A 18 -3.26 -0.04 -12.68
C LEU A 18 -3.38 0.34 -11.19
N GLU A 19 -2.77 1.44 -10.76
CA GLU A 19 -2.80 1.92 -9.35
C GLU A 19 -4.25 1.98 -8.78
N PRO A 20 -5.24 2.57 -9.48
CA PRO A 20 -6.62 2.65 -8.98
C PRO A 20 -7.28 1.28 -8.77
N THR A 21 -6.90 0.27 -9.57
CA THR A 21 -7.45 -1.09 -9.47
C THR A 21 -6.99 -1.76 -8.17
N VAL A 22 -5.69 -1.66 -7.85
CA VAL A 22 -5.14 -2.17 -6.57
C VAL A 22 -5.75 -1.42 -5.39
N GLN A 23 -5.89 -0.09 -5.51
CA GLN A 23 -6.49 0.74 -4.45
C GLN A 23 -7.95 0.34 -4.18
N LYS A 24 -8.75 0.22 -5.23
CA LYS A 24 -10.16 -0.21 -5.13
C LYS A 24 -10.26 -1.58 -4.49
N ALA A 25 -9.43 -2.53 -4.93
CA ALA A 25 -9.42 -3.88 -4.38
C ALA A 25 -9.10 -3.90 -2.88
N PHE A 26 -8.17 -3.06 -2.42
CA PHE A 26 -7.92 -2.88 -0.99
C PHE A 26 -9.15 -2.34 -0.24
N PHE A 27 -9.82 -1.31 -0.75
CA PHE A 27 -11.03 -0.78 -0.09
C PHE A 27 -12.18 -1.78 -0.10
N ASP A 28 -12.38 -2.53 -1.18
CA ASP A 28 -13.39 -3.59 -1.25
C ASP A 28 -13.15 -4.65 -0.16
N SER A 29 -11.89 -5.02 0.10
CA SER A 29 -11.53 -5.90 1.22
C SER A 29 -11.88 -5.30 2.58
N ILE A 30 -11.58 -4.02 2.81
CA ILE A 30 -11.89 -3.35 4.09
C ILE A 30 -13.40 -3.20 4.28
N ASP A 31 -14.13 -2.83 3.23
CA ASP A 31 -15.59 -2.71 3.27
C ASP A 31 -16.25 -4.07 3.53
N SER A 32 -15.74 -5.14 2.91
CA SER A 32 -16.17 -6.52 3.17
C SER A 32 -15.88 -6.98 4.60
N LEU A 33 -14.72 -6.63 5.17
CA LEU A 33 -14.44 -6.90 6.57
C LEU A 33 -15.42 -6.16 7.48
N LYS A 34 -15.66 -4.86 7.23
CA LYS A 34 -16.54 -4.03 8.04
C LYS A 34 -18.02 -4.45 7.96
N SER A 35 -18.50 -4.89 6.81
CA SER A 35 -19.90 -5.26 6.60
C SER A 35 -20.30 -6.55 7.33
N ASN A 36 -19.37 -7.48 7.50
CA ASN A 36 -19.61 -8.77 8.15
C ASN A 36 -19.49 -8.72 9.69
N ILE A 37 -19.26 -7.54 10.27
CA ILE A 37 -19.07 -7.40 11.71
C ILE A 37 -20.39 -7.29 12.48
N GLU A 38 -20.60 -8.26 13.36
CA GLU A 38 -21.64 -8.28 14.39
C GLU A 38 -21.23 -7.44 15.61
N LEU A 39 -21.62 -6.16 15.63
CA LEU A 39 -21.24 -5.24 16.71
C LEU A 39 -21.64 -5.77 18.09
N ASN A 40 -22.86 -6.28 18.25
CA ASN A 40 -23.37 -6.73 19.56
C ASN A 40 -22.51 -7.87 20.13
N ARG A 41 -22.07 -8.79 19.28
CA ARG A 41 -21.18 -9.89 19.68
C ARG A 41 -19.84 -9.38 20.21
N ILE A 42 -19.27 -8.32 19.63
CA ILE A 42 -18.04 -7.71 20.14
C ILE A 42 -18.30 -7.04 21.49
N VAL A 43 -19.43 -6.34 21.64
CA VAL A 43 -19.81 -5.67 22.88
C VAL A 43 -19.98 -6.67 24.02
N GLU A 44 -20.69 -7.77 23.79
CA GLU A 44 -20.88 -8.85 24.79
C GLU A 44 -19.53 -9.42 25.27
N ARG A 45 -18.57 -9.62 24.35
CA ARG A 45 -17.22 -10.10 24.69
C ARG A 45 -16.46 -9.08 25.54
N LEU A 46 -16.57 -7.80 25.19
CA LEU A 46 -15.93 -6.72 25.94
C LEU A 46 -16.54 -6.53 27.33
N GLU A 47 -17.85 -6.72 27.50
CA GLU A 47 -18.51 -6.72 28.82
C GLU A 47 -18.00 -7.84 29.73
N GLN A 48 -17.60 -8.96 29.14
CA GLN A 48 -16.99 -10.10 29.84
C GLN A 48 -15.47 -9.98 29.99
N GLN A 49 -14.87 -8.85 29.58
CA GLN A 49 -13.41 -8.65 29.53
C GLN A 49 -12.66 -9.68 28.67
N ASP A 50 -13.35 -10.33 27.73
CA ASP A 50 -12.82 -11.34 26.80
C ASP A 50 -12.25 -10.66 25.54
N ILE A 51 -11.04 -10.09 25.66
CA ILE A 51 -10.33 -9.43 24.54
C ILE A 51 -10.11 -10.39 23.37
N ASP A 52 -9.68 -11.62 23.65
CA ASP A 52 -9.42 -12.60 22.59
C ASP A 52 -10.72 -13.02 21.89
N GLY A 53 -11.83 -13.09 22.62
CA GLY A 53 -13.16 -13.32 22.06
C GLY A 53 -13.64 -12.16 21.20
N ALA A 54 -13.38 -10.92 21.60
CA ALA A 54 -13.65 -9.73 20.78
C ALA A 54 -12.81 -9.74 19.49
N MET A 55 -11.53 -10.11 19.57
CA MET A 55 -10.64 -10.30 18.41
C MET A 55 -11.15 -11.38 17.45
N ARG A 56 -11.60 -12.53 17.98
CA ARG A 56 -12.23 -13.59 17.16
C ARG A 56 -13.52 -13.12 16.51
N ALA A 57 -14.36 -12.36 17.21
CA ALA A 57 -15.62 -11.84 16.68
C ALA A 57 -15.42 -10.79 15.57
N LEU A 58 -14.29 -10.09 15.55
CA LEU A 58 -13.92 -9.18 14.46
C LEU A 58 -13.56 -9.91 13.15
N ASN A 59 -13.21 -11.20 13.22
CA ASN A 59 -12.91 -12.06 12.09
C ASN A 59 -11.97 -11.44 11.04
N ILE A 60 -10.79 -10.97 11.48
CA ILE A 60 -9.75 -10.47 10.56
C ILE A 60 -9.09 -11.67 9.86
N ASP A 61 -9.78 -12.14 8.83
CA ASP A 61 -9.41 -13.28 7.99
C ASP A 61 -8.50 -12.83 6.83
N PRO A 62 -7.29 -13.41 6.69
CA PRO A 62 -6.44 -13.20 5.52
C PRO A 62 -7.16 -13.40 4.17
N ALA A 63 -8.15 -14.29 4.09
CA ALA A 63 -8.91 -14.55 2.87
C ALA A 63 -9.68 -13.32 2.37
N ALA A 64 -10.05 -12.39 3.25
CA ALA A 64 -10.69 -11.14 2.86
C ALA A 64 -9.80 -10.25 1.97
N TYR A 65 -8.48 -10.47 1.98
CA TYR A 65 -7.49 -9.76 1.16
C TYR A 65 -7.18 -10.44 -0.18
N ARG A 66 -8.00 -11.41 -0.62
CA ARG A 66 -7.87 -11.98 -1.98
C ARG A 66 -8.02 -10.96 -3.11
N PRO A 67 -8.94 -9.96 -3.05
CA PRO A 67 -9.04 -8.95 -4.10
C PRO A 67 -7.73 -8.20 -4.38
N PRO A 68 -7.02 -7.59 -3.40
CA PRO A 68 -5.76 -6.90 -3.67
C PRO A 68 -4.65 -7.87 -4.11
N GLN A 69 -4.65 -9.13 -3.66
CA GLN A 69 -3.72 -10.13 -4.21
C GLN A 69 -3.93 -10.32 -5.72
N LYS A 70 -5.18 -10.55 -6.15
CA LYS A 70 -5.51 -10.73 -7.58
C LYS A 70 -5.13 -9.48 -8.39
N ALA A 71 -5.48 -8.28 -7.92
CA ALA A 71 -5.11 -7.05 -8.59
C ALA A 71 -3.58 -6.90 -8.74
N THR A 72 -2.82 -7.38 -7.75
CA THR A 72 -1.35 -7.35 -7.78
C THR A 72 -0.77 -8.42 -8.72
N GLU A 73 -1.39 -9.60 -8.82
CA GLU A 73 -1.07 -10.63 -9.82
C GLU A 73 -1.23 -10.08 -11.25
N GLU A 74 -2.31 -9.34 -11.52
CA GLU A 74 -2.56 -8.68 -12.82
C GLU A 74 -1.49 -7.61 -13.15
N VAL A 75 -1.03 -6.87 -12.15
CA VAL A 75 0.07 -5.90 -12.31
C VAL A 75 1.39 -6.60 -12.62
N PHE A 76 1.69 -7.69 -11.92
CA PHE A 76 2.88 -8.49 -12.17
C PHE A 76 2.88 -9.07 -13.58
N GLU A 77 1.75 -9.61 -14.04
CA GLU A 77 1.56 -10.08 -15.41
C GLU A 77 1.80 -8.96 -16.43
N SER A 78 1.24 -7.77 -16.17
CA SER A 78 1.41 -6.60 -17.03
C SER A 78 2.88 -6.18 -17.14
N GLY A 79 3.63 -6.25 -16.04
CA GLY A 79 5.07 -6.02 -16.01
C GLY A 79 5.85 -7.04 -16.84
N GLY A 80 5.57 -8.34 -16.65
CA GLY A 80 6.21 -9.39 -17.43
C GLY A 80 5.91 -9.30 -18.92
N ASN A 81 4.64 -9.09 -19.29
CA ASN A 81 4.23 -8.88 -20.68
C ASN A 81 4.86 -7.64 -21.31
N GLN A 82 5.20 -6.62 -20.52
CA GLN A 82 5.94 -5.46 -21.01
C GLN A 82 7.40 -5.84 -21.32
N ALA A 83 8.07 -6.54 -20.40
CA ALA A 83 9.47 -6.94 -20.58
C ALA A 83 9.64 -7.94 -21.73
N ALA A 84 8.69 -8.87 -21.91
CA ALA A 84 8.70 -9.84 -23.00
C ALA A 84 8.79 -9.17 -24.40
N LYS A 85 8.25 -7.95 -24.56
CA LYS A 85 8.33 -7.19 -25.84
C LYS A 85 9.75 -6.74 -26.18
N LYS A 86 10.66 -6.73 -25.21
CA LYS A 86 12.07 -6.36 -25.40
C LYS A 86 12.93 -7.54 -25.82
N VAL A 87 12.45 -8.78 -25.65
CA VAL A 87 13.18 -9.98 -26.05
C VAL A 87 13.19 -10.08 -27.58
N PRO A 88 14.37 -10.24 -28.22
CA PRO A 88 14.48 -10.36 -29.66
C PRO A 88 13.82 -11.64 -30.17
N LYS A 89 13.48 -11.64 -31.46
CA LYS A 89 13.06 -12.87 -32.14
C LYS A 89 14.31 -13.72 -32.43
N ALA A 90 14.22 -15.02 -32.22
CA ALA A 90 15.33 -15.94 -32.48
C ALA A 90 15.74 -15.94 -33.97
N PRO A 91 17.06 -15.99 -34.30
CA PRO A 91 17.53 -15.97 -35.68
C PRO A 91 17.24 -17.26 -36.46
N GLU A 92 17.33 -18.45 -35.85
CA GLU A 92 17.28 -19.74 -36.57
C GLU A 92 15.90 -20.45 -36.54
N ALA A 93 14.89 -19.83 -35.95
CA ALA A 93 13.51 -20.31 -36.01
C ALA A 93 12.55 -19.13 -36.19
N ALA A 94 12.25 -18.81 -37.44
CA ALA A 94 11.22 -17.85 -37.80
C ALA A 94 9.91 -18.14 -37.04
N THR A 95 9.27 -17.08 -36.51
CA THR A 95 7.89 -16.96 -35.97
C THR A 95 7.60 -17.07 -34.47
N THR A 96 8.44 -17.67 -33.60
CA THR A 96 8.03 -17.82 -32.18
C THR A 96 8.46 -16.63 -31.32
N THR A 97 7.57 -15.63 -31.20
CA THR A 97 7.69 -14.53 -30.23
C THR A 97 7.73 -15.07 -28.80
N PHE A 98 8.72 -14.66 -28.01
CA PHE A 98 8.78 -14.95 -26.58
C PHE A 98 7.54 -14.38 -25.88
N ARG A 99 6.90 -15.20 -25.06
CA ARG A 99 5.74 -14.81 -24.26
C ARG A 99 6.09 -15.08 -22.81
N PHE A 100 5.85 -14.10 -21.96
CA PHE A 100 5.96 -14.30 -20.54
C PHE A 100 4.92 -15.32 -20.10
N ASP A 101 5.35 -16.36 -19.39
CA ASP A 101 4.44 -17.32 -18.76
C ASP A 101 4.33 -17.02 -17.27
N ILE A 102 3.21 -16.42 -16.87
CA ILE A 102 2.89 -16.17 -15.46
C ILE A 102 2.70 -17.47 -14.66
N ARG A 103 2.42 -18.58 -15.35
CA ARG A 103 2.26 -19.92 -14.75
C ARG A 103 3.56 -20.72 -14.71
N HIS A 104 4.67 -20.13 -15.17
CA HIS A 104 5.97 -20.74 -15.02
C HIS A 104 6.28 -20.95 -13.52
N PRO A 105 6.82 -22.10 -13.10
CA PRO A 105 7.01 -22.43 -11.68
C PRO A 105 7.73 -21.35 -10.86
N THR A 106 8.74 -20.69 -11.45
CA THR A 106 9.47 -19.60 -10.78
C THR A 106 8.62 -18.34 -10.59
N ALA A 107 7.78 -17.99 -11.58
CA ALA A 107 6.86 -16.84 -11.49
C ALA A 107 5.76 -17.10 -10.46
N GLU A 108 5.19 -18.32 -10.44
CA GLU A 108 4.20 -18.70 -9.43
C GLU A 108 4.77 -18.68 -8.02
N GLN A 109 6.01 -19.14 -7.83
CA GLN A 109 6.70 -19.07 -6.54
C GLN A 109 6.91 -17.61 -6.09
N GLU A 110 7.37 -16.74 -6.98
CA GLU A 110 7.57 -15.32 -6.70
C GLU A 110 6.28 -14.60 -6.32
N LEU A 111 5.20 -14.87 -7.05
CA LEU A 111 3.86 -14.33 -6.78
C LEU A 111 3.31 -14.83 -5.45
N ARG A 112 3.45 -16.13 -5.17
CA ARG A 112 3.01 -16.73 -3.91
C ARG A 112 3.73 -16.12 -2.71
N GLN A 113 5.07 -16.01 -2.77
CA GLN A 113 5.85 -15.43 -1.69
C GLN A 113 5.50 -13.95 -1.47
N TYR A 114 5.38 -13.19 -2.55
CA TYR A 114 5.08 -11.76 -2.48
C TYR A 114 3.66 -11.50 -1.93
N SER A 115 2.65 -12.19 -2.49
CA SER A 115 1.25 -12.08 -2.05
C SER A 115 1.05 -12.53 -0.60
N SER A 116 1.71 -13.61 -0.18
CA SER A 116 1.68 -14.08 1.22
C SER A 116 2.27 -13.04 2.16
N THR A 117 3.39 -12.43 1.77
CA THR A 117 4.06 -11.40 2.59
C THR A 117 3.18 -10.17 2.75
N LEU A 118 2.59 -9.67 1.67
CA LEU A 118 1.70 -8.51 1.68
C LEU A 118 0.52 -8.72 2.64
N VAL A 119 -0.21 -9.83 2.47
CA VAL A 119 -1.37 -10.11 3.31
C VAL A 119 -0.99 -10.30 4.76
N THR A 120 0.08 -11.05 5.05
CA THR A 120 0.56 -11.23 6.43
C THR A 120 0.88 -9.89 7.09
N ARG A 121 1.60 -8.99 6.40
CA ARG A 121 1.92 -7.67 6.94
C ARG A 121 0.68 -6.85 7.24
N ILE A 122 -0.31 -6.83 6.33
CA ILE A 122 -1.55 -6.10 6.53
C ILE A 122 -2.34 -6.68 7.71
N THR A 123 -2.49 -8.01 7.78
CA THR A 123 -3.28 -8.68 8.81
C THR A 123 -2.65 -8.57 10.19
N GLU A 124 -1.33 -8.74 10.31
CA GLU A 124 -0.64 -8.65 11.60
C GLU A 124 -0.61 -7.22 12.14
N ASP A 125 -0.33 -6.23 11.29
CA ASP A 125 -0.40 -4.80 11.65
C ASP A 125 -1.82 -4.42 12.13
N GLN A 126 -2.85 -4.91 11.44
CA GLN A 126 -4.24 -4.68 11.84
C GLN A 126 -4.62 -5.38 13.14
N ARG A 127 -4.20 -6.63 13.34
CA ARG A 127 -4.47 -7.38 14.58
C ARG A 127 -3.84 -6.69 15.78
N GLN A 128 -2.59 -6.23 15.63
CA GLN A 128 -1.90 -5.50 16.68
C GLN A 128 -2.61 -4.17 16.99
N ALA A 129 -2.95 -3.38 15.96
CA ALA A 129 -3.65 -2.10 16.13
C ALA A 129 -4.99 -2.25 16.87
N ILE A 130 -5.75 -3.31 16.56
CA ILE A 130 -7.02 -3.60 17.23
C ILE A 130 -6.79 -4.03 18.67
N ARG A 131 -5.82 -4.92 18.93
CA ARG A 131 -5.48 -5.36 20.29
C ARG A 131 -5.09 -4.17 21.18
N ASP A 132 -4.28 -3.26 20.65
CA ASP A 132 -3.88 -2.04 21.35
C ASP A 132 -5.10 -1.15 21.64
N ALA A 133 -6.00 -0.96 20.68
CA ALA A 133 -7.22 -0.17 20.86
C ALA A 133 -8.22 -0.79 21.86
N LEU A 134 -8.31 -2.12 21.91
CA LEU A 134 -9.12 -2.85 22.91
C LEU A 134 -8.54 -2.65 24.31
N ALA A 135 -7.23 -2.88 24.47
CA ALA A 135 -6.53 -2.72 25.74
C ALA A 135 -6.62 -1.28 26.26
N ASP A 136 -6.40 -0.29 25.39
CA ASP A 136 -6.51 1.13 25.70
C ASP A 136 -7.97 1.54 26.04
N GLY A 137 -8.97 0.95 25.38
CA GLY A 137 -10.36 1.16 25.73
C GLY A 137 -10.70 0.71 27.16
N ILE A 138 -10.16 -0.43 27.58
CA ILE A 138 -10.35 -0.98 28.93
C ILE A 138 -9.59 -0.14 29.95
N SER A 139 -8.32 0.20 29.69
CA SER A 139 -7.49 0.98 30.62
C SER A 139 -8.06 2.38 30.89
N GLN A 140 -8.69 2.99 29.89
CA GLN A 140 -9.37 4.28 30.01
C GLN A 140 -10.80 4.19 30.57
N GLY A 141 -11.26 2.99 30.96
CA GLY A 141 -12.60 2.78 31.51
C GLY A 141 -13.73 3.09 30.53
N ARG A 142 -13.48 3.00 29.21
CA ARG A 142 -14.51 3.28 28.20
C ARG A 142 -15.55 2.18 28.18
N ALA A 143 -16.81 2.58 27.98
CA ALA A 143 -17.90 1.64 27.83
C ALA A 143 -17.63 0.64 26.67
N PRO A 144 -17.89 -0.67 26.85
CA PRO A 144 -17.68 -1.71 25.83
C PRO A 144 -18.20 -1.35 24.44
N ARG A 145 -19.42 -0.80 24.37
CA ARG A 145 -20.04 -0.35 23.12
C ARG A 145 -19.26 0.78 22.43
N GLN A 146 -18.76 1.75 23.19
CA GLN A 146 -17.97 2.85 22.63
C GLN A 146 -16.63 2.34 22.10
N THR A 147 -15.96 1.45 22.83
CA THR A 147 -14.71 0.81 22.40
C THR A 147 -14.91 0.04 21.10
N ALA A 148 -15.98 -0.78 21.01
CA ALA A 148 -16.32 -1.49 19.79
C ALA A 148 -16.58 -0.54 18.61
N LEU A 149 -17.34 0.54 18.80
CA LEU A 149 -17.60 1.54 17.75
C LEU A 149 -16.36 2.32 17.31
N ASN A 150 -15.43 2.59 18.23
CA ASN A 150 -14.14 3.22 17.91
C ASN A 150 -13.26 2.30 17.05
N ILE A 151 -13.47 0.98 17.12
CA ILE A 151 -12.74 0.00 16.30
C ILE A 151 -13.43 -0.18 14.95
N VAL A 152 -14.72 -0.53 14.95
CA VAL A 152 -15.41 -1.01 13.74
C VAL A 152 -16.03 0.12 12.91
N GLY A 153 -16.16 1.32 13.49
CA GLY A 153 -16.84 2.44 12.88
C GLY A 153 -18.37 2.39 13.05
N ARG A 154 -19.02 3.46 12.62
CA ARG A 154 -20.47 3.67 12.78
C ARG A 154 -21.18 3.48 11.45
N LEU A 155 -22.36 2.84 11.47
CA LEU A 155 -23.16 2.65 10.26
C LEU A 155 -23.71 4.01 9.78
N SER A 156 -23.35 4.37 8.55
CA SER A 156 -23.87 5.55 7.88
C SER A 156 -25.22 5.21 7.25
N LYS A 157 -26.27 5.95 7.61
CA LYS A 157 -27.61 5.78 7.01
C LYS A 157 -27.67 6.20 5.54
N VAL A 158 -26.69 7.00 5.09
CA VAL A 158 -26.63 7.50 3.72
C VAL A 158 -25.95 6.49 2.80
N THR A 159 -24.80 5.94 3.22
CA THR A 159 -24.01 5.03 2.38
C THR A 159 -24.31 3.55 2.64
N GLY A 160 -24.98 3.23 3.76
CA GLY A 160 -25.20 1.85 4.20
C GLY A 160 -23.93 1.15 4.68
N ARG A 161 -22.80 1.86 4.79
CA ARG A 161 -21.48 1.31 5.16
C ARG A 161 -21.02 1.83 6.51
N ARG A 162 -20.09 1.12 7.16
CA ARG A 162 -19.44 1.61 8.38
C ARG A 162 -18.37 2.64 8.05
N GLU A 163 -18.54 3.85 8.56
CA GLU A 163 -17.60 4.97 8.43
C GLU A 163 -16.83 5.18 9.74
N GLY A 164 -15.59 5.65 9.64
CA GLY A 164 -14.63 5.74 10.73
C GLY A 164 -14.13 4.37 11.18
N GLY A 165 -13.78 4.29 12.46
CA GLY A 165 -13.12 3.11 13.03
C GLY A 165 -11.66 3.00 12.60
N ILE A 166 -10.93 2.04 13.17
CA ILE A 166 -9.52 1.80 12.82
C ILE A 166 -9.31 0.57 11.91
N ILE A 167 -10.37 -0.17 11.58
CA ILE A 167 -10.28 -1.29 10.63
C ILE A 167 -9.78 -0.78 9.28
N GLY A 168 -8.68 -1.38 8.83
CA GLY A 168 -7.95 -1.03 7.61
C GLY A 168 -6.77 -0.07 7.82
N LEU A 169 -6.68 0.61 8.97
CA LEU A 169 -5.54 1.46 9.32
C LEU A 169 -4.32 0.63 9.75
N SER A 170 -3.12 1.21 9.68
CA SER A 170 -1.96 0.67 10.39
C SER A 170 -1.98 0.98 11.89
N GLY A 171 -1.16 0.28 12.67
CA GLY A 171 -0.90 0.62 14.07
C GLY A 171 -0.61 2.11 14.30
N PRO A 172 0.39 2.70 13.63
CA PRO A 172 0.67 4.13 13.74
C PRO A 172 -0.53 5.04 13.39
N GLN A 173 -1.28 4.70 12.33
CA GLN A 173 -2.45 5.49 11.92
C GLN A 173 -3.61 5.38 12.94
N ALA A 174 -3.86 4.20 13.49
CA ALA A 174 -4.81 4.00 14.58
C ALA A 174 -4.41 4.84 15.81
N GLY A 175 -3.11 4.85 16.15
CA GLY A 175 -2.56 5.70 17.19
C GLY A 175 -2.76 7.20 16.92
N TYR A 176 -2.68 7.66 15.67
CA TYR A 176 -3.00 9.06 15.33
C TYR A 176 -4.46 9.41 15.57
N VAL A 177 -5.39 8.48 15.29
CA VAL A 177 -6.82 8.67 15.56
C VAL A 177 -7.05 8.79 17.06
N GLU A 178 -6.42 7.94 17.85
CA GLU A 178 -6.55 7.97 19.31
C GLU A 178 -5.91 9.23 19.92
N ASN A 179 -4.73 9.63 19.44
CA ASN A 179 -4.11 10.89 19.84
C ASN A 179 -5.01 12.10 19.55
N MET A 180 -5.69 12.13 18.40
CA MET A 180 -6.67 13.17 18.10
C MET A 180 -7.83 13.13 19.10
N ARG A 181 -8.34 11.94 19.45
CA ARG A 181 -9.42 11.77 20.43
C ARG A 181 -9.03 12.34 21.79
N GLN A 182 -7.88 11.95 22.31
CA GLN A 182 -7.38 12.43 23.61
C GLN A 182 -7.23 13.95 23.64
N ARG A 183 -6.65 14.53 22.57
CA ARG A 183 -6.50 15.99 22.43
C ARG A 183 -7.83 16.72 22.44
N LEU A 184 -8.85 16.17 21.79
CA LEU A 184 -10.17 16.78 21.71
C LEU A 184 -10.95 16.67 23.04
N LEU A 185 -10.76 15.58 23.79
CA LEU A 185 -11.43 15.33 25.07
C LEU A 185 -10.77 16.05 26.26
N SER A 186 -9.48 16.41 26.16
CA SER A 186 -8.76 17.05 27.26
C SER A 186 -9.40 18.37 27.70
N GLY A 187 -9.90 19.16 26.74
CA GLY A 187 -10.30 20.56 26.96
C GLY A 187 -9.13 21.52 27.12
N ASP A 188 -7.89 21.02 27.02
CA ASP A 188 -6.69 21.82 27.11
C ASP A 188 -6.44 22.59 25.81
N LYS A 189 -6.15 23.89 25.93
CA LYS A 189 -6.02 24.78 24.77
C LYS A 189 -4.82 24.40 23.91
N ASP A 190 -3.72 23.95 24.50
CA ASP A 190 -2.51 23.60 23.77
C ASP A 190 -2.65 22.24 23.08
N GLU A 191 -3.33 21.28 23.70
CA GLU A 191 -3.69 20.02 23.04
C GLU A 191 -4.64 20.23 21.86
N LEU A 192 -5.64 21.12 21.98
CA LEU A 192 -6.53 21.46 20.88
C LEU A 192 -5.80 22.14 19.71
N LYS A 193 -4.82 23.01 19.98
CA LYS A 193 -3.97 23.61 18.91
C LYS A 193 -3.21 22.54 18.13
N LYS A 194 -2.75 21.47 18.78
CA LYS A 194 -2.07 20.34 18.10
C LYS A 194 -3.00 19.59 17.15
N VAL A 195 -4.32 19.66 17.32
CA VAL A 195 -5.27 19.09 16.34
C VAL A 195 -5.24 19.91 15.05
N LEU A 196 -5.15 21.24 15.14
CA LEU A 196 -5.10 22.14 13.98
C LEU A 196 -3.82 22.02 13.13
N THR A 197 -2.79 21.31 13.62
CA THR A 197 -1.58 20.97 12.84
C THR A 197 -1.69 19.63 12.13
N MET A 198 -2.70 18.81 12.43
CA MET A 198 -2.89 17.51 11.79
C MET A 198 -3.38 17.70 10.36
N GLU A 199 -2.60 17.20 9.39
CA GLU A 199 -2.80 17.48 7.97
C GLU A 199 -4.10 16.89 7.43
N ARG A 200 -4.41 15.64 7.80
CA ARG A 200 -5.60 14.93 7.31
C ARG A 200 -6.87 15.24 8.10
N ARG A 201 -6.86 16.16 9.06
CA ARG A 201 -8.08 16.56 9.81
C ARG A 201 -9.12 17.16 8.88
N ASP A 202 -10.39 17.08 9.26
CA ASP A 202 -11.46 17.76 8.54
C ASP A 202 -11.58 19.24 8.93
N LYS A 203 -11.00 20.10 8.09
CA LYS A 203 -10.95 21.56 8.28
C LYS A 203 -12.31 22.22 8.45
N ARG A 204 -13.42 21.56 8.06
CA ARG A 204 -14.78 22.06 8.33
C ARG A 204 -15.09 22.18 9.82
N PHE A 205 -14.37 21.46 10.67
CA PHE A 205 -14.48 21.53 12.13
C PHE A 205 -13.51 22.53 12.77
N ASP A 206 -12.63 23.20 11.99
CA ASP A 206 -11.62 24.10 12.55
C ASP A 206 -12.26 25.25 13.34
N ARG A 207 -13.40 25.79 12.87
CA ARG A 207 -14.13 26.83 13.61
C ARG A 207 -14.59 26.33 14.98
N THR A 208 -15.13 25.12 15.06
CA THR A 208 -15.56 24.51 16.32
C THR A 208 -14.40 24.30 17.28
N ILE A 209 -13.23 23.89 16.79
CA ILE A 209 -12.02 23.74 17.61
C ILE A 209 -11.52 25.10 18.10
N LEU A 210 -11.49 26.11 17.23
CA LEU A 210 -11.08 27.47 17.59
C LEU A 210 -12.02 28.09 18.63
N ASP A 211 -13.33 27.87 18.50
CA ASP A 211 -14.33 28.32 19.47
C ASP A 211 -14.12 27.64 20.84
N ALA A 212 -13.81 26.34 20.85
CA ALA A 212 -13.45 25.62 22.08
C ALA A 212 -12.18 26.17 22.73
N ILE A 213 -11.15 26.49 21.94
CA ILE A 213 -9.90 27.12 22.43
C ILE A 213 -10.19 28.50 23.03
N LYS A 214 -10.99 29.32 22.34
CA LYS A 214 -11.34 30.68 22.79
C LYS A 214 -12.13 30.66 24.09
N THR A 215 -13.14 29.78 24.17
CA THR A 215 -14.08 29.73 25.29
C THR A 215 -13.60 28.86 26.45
N GLY A 216 -12.64 27.97 26.23
CA GLY A 216 -12.22 26.95 27.21
C GLY A 216 -13.26 25.87 27.46
N LYS A 217 -14.31 25.79 26.64
CA LYS A 217 -15.35 24.75 26.77
C LYS A 217 -14.90 23.45 26.12
N LYS A 218 -15.11 22.34 26.83
CA LYS A 218 -14.89 20.99 26.30
C LYS A 218 -15.85 20.69 25.15
N LEU A 219 -15.35 19.96 24.15
CA LEU A 219 -16.18 19.42 23.08
C LEU A 219 -17.00 18.24 23.63
N ASP A 220 -18.23 18.11 23.16
CA ASP A 220 -19.08 16.97 23.49
C ASP A 220 -18.58 15.70 22.77
N GLN A 221 -18.88 14.53 23.35
CA GLN A 221 -18.43 13.24 22.84
C GLN A 221 -18.87 12.97 21.40
N ALA A 222 -20.08 13.36 21.03
CA ALA A 222 -20.60 13.11 19.68
C ALA A 222 -19.87 13.94 18.63
N THR A 223 -19.46 15.17 18.96
CA THR A 223 -18.61 16.00 18.11
C THR A 223 -17.21 15.41 17.97
N VAL A 224 -16.58 14.96 19.06
CA VAL A 224 -15.27 14.28 19.01
C VAL A 224 -15.33 13.02 18.14
N ASP A 225 -16.38 12.22 18.28
CA ASP A 225 -16.58 10.99 17.51
C ASP A 225 -16.73 11.26 16.01
N ARG A 226 -17.43 12.34 15.62
CA ARG A 226 -17.52 12.76 14.22
C ARG A 226 -16.18 13.21 13.66
N MET A 227 -15.44 14.03 14.41
CA MET A 227 -14.12 14.54 13.98
C MET A 227 -13.10 13.40 13.82
N THR A 228 -13.01 12.52 14.80
CA THR A 228 -12.10 11.37 14.79
C THR A 228 -12.49 10.34 13.72
N GLY A 229 -13.78 10.09 13.51
CA GLY A 229 -14.27 9.24 12.43
C GLY A 229 -13.85 9.74 11.04
N ARG A 230 -14.04 11.05 10.76
CA ARG A 230 -13.62 11.66 9.49
C ARG A 230 -12.10 11.67 9.32
N TYR A 231 -11.36 11.82 10.40
CA TYR A 231 -9.91 11.72 10.36
C TYR A 231 -9.45 10.30 10.03
N ALA A 232 -10.07 9.29 10.65
CA ALA A 232 -9.82 7.89 10.34
C ALA A 232 -10.13 7.55 8.88
N ASP A 233 -11.27 8.01 8.33
CA ASP A 233 -11.62 7.82 6.91
C ASP A 233 -10.54 8.38 5.97
N ARG A 234 -9.99 9.56 6.28
CA ARG A 234 -8.95 10.21 5.47
C ARG A 234 -7.59 9.53 5.61
N LEU A 235 -7.28 8.96 6.78
CA LEU A 235 -6.08 8.14 6.96
C LEU A 235 -6.21 6.80 6.23
N LEU A 236 -7.41 6.20 6.20
CA LEU A 236 -7.68 4.99 5.44
C LEU A 236 -7.50 5.26 3.94
N LEU A 237 -7.98 6.40 3.45
CA LEU A 237 -7.74 6.83 2.07
C LEU A 237 -6.24 6.92 1.76
N LEU A 238 -5.48 7.62 2.61
CA LEU A 238 -4.03 7.75 2.48
C LEU A 238 -3.34 6.37 2.47
N ARG A 239 -3.74 5.45 3.35
CA ARG A 239 -3.17 4.10 3.38
C ARG A 239 -3.46 3.33 2.10
N GLY A 240 -4.69 3.40 1.59
CA GLY A 240 -5.04 2.78 0.32
C GLY A 240 -4.20 3.33 -0.83
N GLU A 241 -3.98 4.65 -0.90
CA GLU A 241 -3.08 5.27 -1.89
C GLU A 241 -1.63 4.79 -1.75
N THR A 242 -1.12 4.68 -0.52
CA THR A 242 0.24 4.22 -0.24
C THR A 242 0.44 2.76 -0.62
N ILE A 243 -0.48 1.88 -0.24
CA ILE A 243 -0.45 0.45 -0.59
C ILE A 243 -0.53 0.33 -2.11
N ALA A 244 -1.53 0.94 -2.74
CA ALA A 244 -1.71 0.85 -4.19
C ALA A 244 -0.45 1.24 -4.95
N ARG A 245 0.15 2.38 -4.63
CA ARG A 245 1.39 2.82 -5.29
C ARG A 245 2.57 1.89 -5.02
N THR A 246 2.76 1.49 -3.77
CA THR A 246 3.92 0.67 -3.38
C THR A 246 3.83 -0.70 -4.04
N GLU A 247 2.69 -1.37 -3.88
CA GLU A 247 2.53 -2.73 -4.39
C GLU A 247 2.44 -2.78 -5.92
N THR A 248 1.81 -1.78 -6.56
CA THR A 248 1.79 -1.71 -8.04
C THR A 248 3.21 -1.61 -8.59
N MET A 249 4.03 -0.71 -8.05
CA MET A 249 5.39 -0.52 -8.55
C MET A 249 6.29 -1.71 -8.26
N THR A 250 6.20 -2.31 -7.07
CA THR A 250 6.96 -3.50 -6.72
C THR A 250 6.57 -4.67 -7.62
N ALA A 251 5.27 -4.97 -7.74
CA ALA A 251 4.78 -6.07 -8.57
C ALA A 251 5.15 -5.90 -10.05
N PHE A 252 5.00 -4.70 -10.59
CA PHE A 252 5.28 -4.42 -12.00
C PHE A 252 6.76 -4.67 -12.35
N ASN A 253 7.69 -4.08 -11.59
CA ASN A 253 9.12 -4.27 -11.84
C ASN A 253 9.57 -5.70 -11.54
N LYS A 254 8.95 -6.37 -10.55
CA LYS A 254 9.23 -7.79 -10.27
C LYS A 254 8.76 -8.69 -11.43
N GLY A 255 7.59 -8.43 -12.01
CA GLY A 255 7.11 -9.12 -13.21
C GLY A 255 8.05 -8.93 -14.40
N GLN A 256 8.57 -7.71 -14.59
CA GLN A 256 9.61 -7.45 -15.59
C GLN A 256 10.87 -8.30 -15.37
N MET A 257 11.38 -8.36 -14.13
CA MET A 257 12.52 -9.22 -13.76
C MET A 257 12.23 -10.69 -14.05
N SER A 258 11.07 -11.20 -13.62
CA SER A 258 10.64 -12.58 -13.82
C SER A 258 10.60 -12.97 -15.30
N SER A 259 10.04 -12.10 -16.14
CA SER A 259 9.97 -12.31 -17.58
C SER A 259 11.35 -12.36 -18.24
N MET A 260 12.27 -11.48 -17.84
CA MET A 260 13.62 -11.50 -18.41
C MET A 260 14.42 -12.70 -17.92
N SER A 261 14.25 -13.12 -16.66
CA SER A 261 14.83 -14.36 -16.13
C SER A 261 14.37 -15.59 -16.92
N GLN A 262 13.09 -15.67 -17.28
CA GLN A 262 12.57 -16.76 -18.12
C GLN A 262 13.22 -16.75 -19.51
N ALA A 263 13.31 -15.58 -20.15
CA ALA A 263 13.94 -15.46 -21.46
C ALA A 263 15.43 -15.89 -21.45
N ILE A 264 16.16 -15.55 -20.39
CA ILE A 264 17.54 -15.99 -20.18
C ILE A 264 17.60 -17.52 -19.98
N ALA A 265 16.75 -18.07 -19.11
CA ALA A 265 16.71 -19.50 -18.83
C ALA A 265 16.37 -20.36 -20.05
N GLU A 266 15.52 -19.84 -20.95
CA GLU A 266 15.18 -20.46 -22.23
C GLU A 266 16.27 -20.28 -23.31
N GLY A 267 17.35 -19.54 -23.02
CA GLY A 267 18.41 -19.24 -23.99
C GLY A 267 17.97 -18.27 -25.10
N ARG A 268 16.89 -17.51 -24.91
CA ARG A 268 16.43 -16.49 -25.87
C ARG A 268 17.39 -15.31 -25.94
N VAL A 269 18.04 -15.00 -24.83
CA VAL A 269 19.06 -13.96 -24.67
C VAL A 269 20.11 -14.43 -23.66
N SER A 270 21.38 -14.06 -23.85
CA SER A 270 22.40 -14.26 -22.82
C SER A 270 22.21 -13.24 -21.70
N ALA A 271 22.46 -13.63 -20.45
CA ALA A 271 22.49 -12.68 -19.33
C ALA A 271 23.59 -11.61 -19.48
N SER A 272 24.70 -11.94 -20.18
CA SER A 272 25.84 -11.02 -20.40
C SER A 272 25.43 -9.75 -21.15
N VAL A 273 24.49 -9.88 -22.09
CA VAL A 273 24.03 -8.76 -22.93
C VAL A 273 22.82 -8.02 -22.37
N VAL A 274 22.22 -8.50 -21.26
CA VAL A 274 21.03 -7.89 -20.67
C VAL A 274 21.44 -6.86 -19.61
N VAL A 275 21.10 -5.60 -19.87
CA VAL A 275 21.37 -4.46 -19.00
C VAL A 275 20.07 -3.90 -18.43
N LYS A 276 20.04 -3.70 -17.11
CA LYS A 276 18.96 -3.00 -16.41
C LYS A 276 19.27 -1.52 -16.35
N ILE A 277 18.30 -0.67 -16.70
CA ILE A 277 18.40 0.78 -16.63
C ILE A 277 17.34 1.31 -15.69
N TRP A 278 17.76 2.04 -14.67
CA TRP A 278 16.85 2.66 -13.72
C TRP A 278 16.32 3.98 -14.26
N HIS A 279 15.00 4.18 -14.24
CA HIS A 279 14.36 5.43 -14.66
C HIS A 279 13.59 6.07 -13.52
N ALA A 280 13.98 7.28 -13.16
CA ALA A 280 13.28 8.11 -12.19
C ALA A 280 12.44 9.20 -12.88
N PHE A 281 11.26 9.50 -12.33
CA PHE A 281 10.53 10.70 -12.73
C PHE A 281 11.19 11.92 -12.07
N MET A 282 11.88 12.75 -12.85
CA MET A 282 12.63 13.92 -12.33
C MET A 282 11.73 15.11 -11.93
N ASP A 283 10.70 14.85 -11.13
CA ASP A 283 9.81 15.85 -10.52
C ASP A 283 10.04 15.91 -9.01
N GLU A 284 9.45 16.88 -8.30
CA GLU A 284 9.64 17.13 -6.85
C GLU A 284 9.36 15.92 -5.94
N ARG A 285 8.53 14.97 -6.37
CA ARG A 285 8.12 13.82 -5.55
C ARG A 285 9.13 12.66 -5.56
N THR A 286 10.13 12.69 -6.44
CA THR A 286 11.18 11.65 -6.44
C THR A 286 12.23 11.97 -5.38
N ARG A 287 12.50 11.00 -4.51
CA ARG A 287 13.56 11.11 -3.50
C ARG A 287 14.94 11.26 -4.13
N PHE A 288 15.83 11.97 -3.44
CA PHE A 288 17.16 12.27 -3.97
C PHE A 288 17.97 10.99 -4.30
N THR A 289 17.88 9.93 -3.48
CA THR A 289 18.56 8.65 -3.68
C THR A 289 18.24 8.05 -5.04
N HIS A 290 16.98 8.12 -5.46
CA HIS A 290 16.51 7.58 -6.73
C HIS A 290 16.76 8.52 -7.92
N ARG A 291 16.82 9.83 -7.70
CA ARG A 291 17.23 10.78 -8.76
C ARG A 291 18.65 10.51 -9.21
N LEU A 292 19.54 10.21 -8.26
CA LEU A 292 20.94 9.87 -8.53
C LEU A 292 21.09 8.54 -9.28
N LEU A 293 20.13 7.62 -9.12
CA LEU A 293 20.07 6.38 -9.89
C LEU A 293 19.50 6.55 -11.31
N ASN A 294 19.00 7.73 -11.68
CA ASN A 294 18.37 7.89 -12.99
C ASN A 294 19.38 7.67 -14.12
N LYS A 295 19.03 6.76 -15.03
CA LYS A 295 19.86 6.24 -16.14
C LYS A 295 21.05 5.39 -15.70
N THR A 296 21.18 5.05 -14.42
CA THR A 296 22.18 4.08 -13.97
C THR A 296 21.92 2.74 -14.66
N ARG A 297 22.99 2.11 -15.14
CA ARG A 297 23.00 0.85 -15.86
C ARG A 297 23.72 -0.19 -14.99
N VAL A 298 23.16 -1.37 -14.85
CA VAL A 298 23.79 -2.52 -14.17
C VAL A 298 23.51 -3.80 -14.97
N ALA A 299 24.38 -4.81 -14.87
CA ALA A 299 24.10 -6.11 -15.47
C ALA A 299 22.85 -6.75 -14.87
N PHE A 300 22.28 -7.75 -15.54
CA PHE A 300 21.00 -8.34 -15.13
C PHE A 300 20.99 -8.83 -13.67
N TYR A 301 22.03 -9.54 -13.24
CA TYR A 301 22.14 -10.08 -11.88
C TYR A 301 22.70 -9.10 -10.85
N ASP A 302 23.29 -7.98 -11.29
CA ASP A 302 23.83 -6.96 -10.39
C ASP A 302 22.71 -6.13 -9.75
N LYS A 303 22.98 -5.57 -8.56
CA LYS A 303 22.05 -4.70 -7.85
C LYS A 303 22.39 -3.23 -8.06
N PHE A 304 21.36 -2.40 -8.13
CA PHE A 304 21.52 -0.95 -8.01
C PHE A 304 21.89 -0.62 -6.57
N GLN A 305 22.86 0.28 -6.37
CA GLN A 305 23.23 0.79 -5.05
C GLN A 305 22.71 2.21 -4.88
N THR A 306 21.84 2.45 -3.89
CA THR A 306 21.35 3.80 -3.58
C THR A 306 22.45 4.62 -2.91
N ALA A 307 22.34 5.95 -2.95
CA ALA A 307 23.26 6.85 -2.24
C ALA A 307 23.27 6.66 -0.70
N ARG A 308 22.31 5.92 -0.15
CA ARG A 308 22.25 5.51 1.26
C ARG A 308 22.84 4.12 1.51
N GLY A 309 23.50 3.52 0.52
CA GLY A 309 24.16 2.21 0.63
C GLY A 309 23.20 1.02 0.62
N ARG A 310 21.95 1.19 0.17
CA ARG A 310 21.00 0.08 0.01
C ARG A 310 21.19 -0.57 -1.36
N PHE A 311 21.05 -1.89 -1.43
CA PHE A 311 21.13 -2.63 -2.70
C PHE A 311 19.73 -3.09 -3.12
N MET A 312 19.40 -2.90 -4.39
CA MET A 312 18.08 -3.20 -4.96
C MET A 312 18.22 -3.85 -6.33
N ALA A 313 17.58 -4.99 -6.55
CA ALA A 313 17.56 -5.66 -7.86
C ALA A 313 16.77 -4.85 -8.90
N HIS A 314 15.74 -4.10 -8.46
CA HIS A 314 14.87 -3.28 -9.29
C HIS A 314 14.19 -2.16 -8.46
N PRO A 315 13.56 -1.16 -9.08
CA PRO A 315 12.74 -0.20 -8.36
C PRO A 315 11.61 -0.84 -7.57
N GLY A 316 11.46 -0.46 -6.29
CA GLY A 316 10.47 -1.06 -5.40
C GLY A 316 10.87 -2.44 -4.85
N ASP A 317 12.10 -2.90 -5.03
CA ASP A 317 12.62 -4.12 -4.40
C ASP A 317 12.59 -4.01 -2.86
N PRO A 318 11.83 -4.86 -2.15
CA PRO A 318 11.71 -4.82 -0.69
C PRO A 318 13.04 -4.86 0.09
N GLU A 319 14.13 -5.40 -0.48
CA GLU A 319 15.46 -5.37 0.16
C GLU A 319 15.97 -3.93 0.40
N GLY A 320 15.53 -2.98 -0.43
CA GLY A 320 15.82 -1.55 -0.25
C GLY A 320 15.27 -0.97 1.06
N GLY A 321 14.26 -1.60 1.66
CA GLY A 321 13.56 -1.12 2.85
C GLY A 321 12.53 -0.02 2.55
N VAL A 322 11.72 0.33 3.57
CA VAL A 322 10.57 1.23 3.43
C VAL A 322 10.94 2.59 2.82
N GLU A 323 12.07 3.16 3.23
CA GLU A 323 12.57 4.47 2.74
C GLU A 323 12.82 4.51 1.22
N GLU A 324 13.23 3.38 0.63
CA GLU A 324 13.49 3.27 -0.81
C GLU A 324 12.30 2.66 -1.57
N CYS A 325 11.33 2.05 -0.89
CA CYS A 325 10.22 1.33 -1.55
C CYS A 325 8.89 2.08 -1.48
N ALA A 326 8.53 2.61 -0.31
CA ALA A 326 7.20 3.18 -0.08
C ALA A 326 6.90 4.32 -1.05
N CYS A 327 5.76 4.29 -1.73
CA CYS A 327 5.38 5.30 -2.72
C CYS A 327 6.44 5.56 -3.81
N CYS A 328 7.32 4.59 -4.10
CA CYS A 328 8.24 4.68 -5.23
C CYS A 328 7.43 4.92 -6.52
N ARG A 329 8.04 5.57 -7.51
CA ARG A 329 7.47 5.74 -8.86
C ARG A 329 8.50 5.42 -9.94
N CYS A 330 9.67 4.94 -9.57
CA CYS A 330 10.74 4.65 -10.52
C CYS A 330 10.43 3.33 -11.23
N TRP A 331 10.77 3.24 -12.50
CA TRP A 331 10.55 2.05 -13.32
C TRP A 331 11.87 1.63 -13.95
N MET A 332 11.90 0.41 -14.50
CA MET A 332 13.10 -0.14 -15.10
C MET A 332 12.88 -0.45 -16.58
N GLU A 333 13.92 -0.19 -17.38
CA GLU A 333 14.02 -0.63 -18.76
C GLU A 333 15.10 -1.70 -18.88
N PHE A 334 14.85 -2.72 -19.70
CA PHE A 334 15.90 -3.61 -20.18
C PHE A 334 16.41 -3.12 -21.54
N ALA A 335 17.73 -3.01 -21.65
CA ALA A 335 18.42 -2.89 -22.92
C ALA A 335 19.21 -4.17 -23.17
N ILE A 336 19.20 -4.63 -24.42
CA ILE A 336 19.98 -5.79 -24.86
C ILE A 336 21.10 -5.25 -25.73
N ASP A 337 22.32 -5.37 -25.23
CA ASP A 337 23.54 -4.89 -25.89
C ASP A 337 24.19 -6.04 -26.66
N PHE A 338 23.74 -6.27 -27.89
CA PHE A 338 24.26 -7.35 -28.74
C PHE A 338 25.74 -7.18 -29.11
N LEU A 339 26.36 -6.04 -28.82
CA LEU A 339 27.78 -5.80 -29.06
C LEU A 339 28.65 -6.20 -27.87
N ALA A 340 28.07 -6.47 -26.69
CA ALA A 340 28.81 -6.81 -25.49
C ALA A 340 29.47 -8.21 -25.53
N ASP A 341 29.09 -9.08 -26.47
CA ASP A 341 29.70 -10.40 -26.68
C ASP A 341 30.76 -10.39 -27.82
N LEU A 342 31.10 -9.21 -28.39
CA LEU A 342 32.07 -9.06 -29.50
C LEU A 342 33.46 -8.57 -29.07
N ASP A 343 33.66 -8.31 -27.78
CA ASP A 343 34.96 -8.06 -27.12
C ASP A 343 35.38 -9.29 -26.31
#